data_AF-A0A970INY1-F1
#
_entry.id   AF-A0A970INY1-F1
#
_cell.length_a   1.000
_cell.length_b   1.000
_cell.length_c   1.000
_cell.angle_alpha   90.00
_cell.angle_beta   90.00
_cell.angle_gamma   90.00
#
_symmetry.space_group_name_H-M   'P 1'
#
loop_
_entity.id
_entity.type
_entity.pdbx_description
1 polymer ?
#
loop_
_entity_poly.entity_id
_entity_poly.type
_entity_poly.pdbx_seq_one_letter_code
_entity_poly.pdbx_strand_id
1 'polypeptide(L)'
;MYGLENTYGYGRSLAVWLIEKGYTVKDVNPSLAYDQRKSAPMMKKNDEHEAYCVATVLINQLHTLPDAKPEDNHWTLSQLVNCRDTLVKDGIRLKNGLHEQLTSAYPSYRKFFCEIARKTALYFWKT
;
A
#
# COMPACT_ATOMS: atom_id res chain seq x y z
N MET A 1 15.16 17.73 -14.12
CA MET A 1 15.51 16.96 -12.90
C MET A 1 14.36 17.13 -11.93
N TYR A 2 13.87 16.03 -11.36
CA TYR A 2 12.70 16.01 -10.48
C TYR A 2 13.08 15.44 -9.12
N GLY A 3 12.50 15.97 -8.04
CA GLY A 3 12.57 15.37 -6.72
C GLY A 3 11.20 14.84 -6.36
N LEU A 4 11.14 13.58 -5.96
CA LEU A 4 9.91 12.93 -5.54
C LEU A 4 10.09 12.40 -4.12
N GLU A 5 9.10 12.67 -3.28
CA GLU A 5 9.07 12.11 -1.94
C GLU A 5 8.63 10.65 -2.00
N ASN A 6 9.35 9.77 -1.30
CA ASN A 6 9.02 8.34 -1.20
C ASN A 6 8.85 7.64 -2.56
N THR A 7 9.90 7.63 -3.38
CA THR A 7 9.91 7.04 -4.73
C THR A 7 9.75 5.51 -4.75
N TYR A 8 9.82 4.86 -3.59
CA TYR A 8 9.60 3.42 -3.43
C TYR A 8 8.18 3.07 -2.97
N GLY A 9 7.41 4.06 -2.50
CA GLY A 9 6.03 3.93 -2.02
C GLY A 9 5.05 4.67 -2.92
N TYR A 10 4.41 5.72 -2.38
CA TYR A 10 3.36 6.48 -3.08
C TYR A 10 3.87 7.21 -4.33
N GLY A 11 5.12 7.70 -4.31
CA GLY A 11 5.73 8.42 -5.44
C GLY A 11 6.23 7.50 -6.56
N ARG A 12 6.13 6.17 -6.40
CA ARG A 12 6.78 5.19 -7.27
C ARG A 12 6.28 5.19 -8.70
N SER A 13 4.97 5.20 -8.90
CA SER A 13 4.38 5.17 -10.26
C SER A 13 4.83 6.36 -11.09
N LEU A 14 4.87 7.54 -10.48
CA LEU A 14 5.36 8.76 -11.11
C LEU A 14 6.89 8.72 -11.33
N ALA A 15 7.65 8.18 -10.37
CA ALA A 15 9.10 8.02 -10.51
C ALA A 15 9.47 7.11 -11.67
N VAL A 16 8.82 5.94 -11.80
CA VAL A 16 9.02 5.00 -12.92
C VAL A 16 8.70 5.69 -14.25
N TRP A 17 7.55 6.36 -14.35
CA TRP A 17 7.16 7.06 -15.58
C TRP A 17 8.15 8.15 -16.00
N LEU A 18 8.65 8.95 -15.05
CA LEU A 18 9.64 10.00 -15.33
C LEU A 18 11.00 9.40 -15.76
N ILE A 19 11.42 8.31 -15.14
CA ILE A 19 12.64 7.59 -15.51
C ILE A 19 12.51 7.01 -16.92
N GLU A 20 11.37 6.41 -17.28
CA GLU A 20 11.09 5.91 -18.63
C GLU A 20 11.15 7.00 -19.71
N LYS A 21 10.82 8.25 -19.34
CA LYS A 21 10.94 9.43 -20.21
C LYS A 21 12.35 10.01 -20.29
N GLY A 22 13.32 9.42 -19.60
CA GLY A 22 14.72 9.85 -19.59
C GLY A 22 15.00 11.00 -18.61
N TYR A 23 14.09 11.31 -17.70
CA TYR A 23 14.33 12.33 -16.69
C TYR A 23 15.05 11.75 -15.46
N THR A 24 15.99 12.52 -14.90
CA THR A 24 16.60 12.20 -13.62
C THR A 24 15.62 12.48 -12.48
N VAL A 25 15.34 11.46 -11.68
CA VAL A 25 14.49 11.52 -10.49
C VAL A 25 15.35 11.29 -9.24
N LYS A 26 15.29 12.22 -8.28
CA LYS A 26 15.88 12.10 -6.96
C LYS A 26 14.85 11.62 -5.96
N ASP A 27 15.25 10.68 -5.11
CA ASP A 27 14.43 10.24 -3.99
C ASP A 27 14.63 11.16 -2.79
N VAL A 28 13.57 11.85 -2.37
CA VAL A 28 13.56 12.68 -1.18
C VAL A 28 12.96 11.86 -0.04
N ASN A 29 13.75 11.62 1.00
CA ASN A 29 13.27 10.90 2.18
C ASN A 29 12.23 11.76 2.94
N PRO A 30 11.02 11.24 3.22
CA PRO A 30 10.00 11.96 4.00
C PRO A 30 10.48 12.49 5.35
N SER A 31 11.42 11.80 6.00
CA SER A 31 11.99 12.25 7.27
C SER A 31 12.72 13.59 7.13
N LEU A 32 13.40 13.82 6.00
CA LEU A 32 14.10 15.10 5.75
C LEU A 32 13.10 16.23 5.53
N ALA A 33 12.04 15.98 4.78
CA ALA A 33 10.96 16.95 4.57
C ALA A 33 10.21 17.25 5.88
N TYR A 34 10.05 16.26 6.74
CA TYR A 34 9.46 16.39 8.07
C TYR A 34 10.35 17.21 9.03
N ASP A 35 11.66 16.98 9.03
CA ASP A 35 12.60 17.76 9.83
C ASP A 35 12.60 19.24 9.41
N GLN A 36 12.56 19.49 8.10
CA GLN A 36 12.39 20.84 7.54
C GLN A 36 11.06 21.50 7.96
N ARG A 37 10.01 20.70 8.16
CA ARG A 37 8.72 21.18 8.66
C ARG A 37 8.78 21.52 10.15
N LYS A 38 9.52 20.75 10.93
CA LYS A 38 9.73 20.96 12.36
C LYS A 38 10.63 22.15 12.68
N SER A 39 11.54 22.54 11.78
CA SER A 39 12.38 23.71 11.98
C SER A 39 11.60 25.04 11.88
N ALA A 40 10.37 25.03 11.37
CA ALA A 40 9.52 26.21 11.36
C ALA A 40 8.95 26.50 12.77
N PRO A 41 8.86 27.77 13.21
CA PRO A 41 8.33 28.16 14.53
C PRO A 41 6.90 27.69 14.79
N MET A 42 6.12 27.45 13.73
CA MET A 42 4.76 26.94 13.79
C MET A 42 4.60 25.81 12.77
N MET A 43 4.16 24.65 13.25
CA MET A 43 3.85 23.49 12.41
C MET A 43 2.67 23.83 11.50
N LYS A 44 2.95 24.02 10.20
CA LYS A 44 1.94 24.20 9.17
C LYS A 44 1.64 22.85 8.52
N LYS A 45 0.39 22.39 8.65
CA LYS A 45 -0.12 21.18 8.00
C LYS A 45 -1.00 21.59 6.81
N ASN A 46 -0.36 22.04 5.74
CA ASN A 46 -0.99 22.37 4.46
C ASN A 46 -0.11 21.83 3.33
N ASP A 47 -0.72 21.27 2.29
CA ASP A 47 -0.06 20.61 1.16
C ASP A 47 0.97 21.53 0.48
N GLU A 48 0.67 22.83 0.36
CA GLU A 48 1.61 23.83 -0.17
C GLU A 48 2.92 23.90 0.63
N HIS A 49 2.81 23.84 1.96
CA HIS A 49 3.97 23.88 2.83
C HIS A 49 4.74 22.55 2.81
N GLU A 50 4.04 21.43 2.61
CA GLU A 50 4.67 20.13 2.42
C GLU A 50 5.52 20.13 1.14
N ALA A 51 4.95 20.60 0.02
CA ALA A 51 5.66 20.75 -1.25
C ALA A 51 6.86 21.69 -1.13
N TYR A 52 6.73 22.80 -0.41
CA TYR A 52 7.84 23.72 -0.13
C TYR A 52 8.98 23.05 0.65
N CYS A 53 8.66 22.28 1.69
CA CYS A 53 9.67 21.54 2.46
C CYS A 53 10.40 20.52 1.59
N VAL A 54 9.67 19.75 0.76
CA VAL A 54 10.26 18.78 -0.17
C VAL A 54 11.17 19.46 -1.19
N ALA A 55 10.72 20.56 -1.79
CA ALA A 55 11.52 21.34 -2.75
C ALA A 55 12.78 21.94 -2.10
N THR A 56 12.66 22.42 -0.86
CA THR A 56 13.79 22.97 -0.10
C THR A 56 14.85 21.91 0.17
N VAL A 57 14.44 20.72 0.60
CA VAL A 57 15.37 19.58 0.81
C VAL A 57 16.02 19.18 -0.51
N LEU A 58 15.25 19.09 -1.60
CA LEU A 58 15.76 18.77 -2.92
C LEU A 58 16.86 19.75 -3.37
N ILE A 59 16.63 21.06 -3.22
CA ILE A 59 17.59 22.09 -3.62
C ILE A 59 18.84 22.04 -2.73
N ASN A 60 18.65 21.97 -1.41
CA ASN A 60 19.75 22.02 -0.45
C ASN A 60 20.64 20.77 -0.48
N GLN A 61 20.06 19.61 -0.80
CA GLN A 61 20.74 18.31 -0.74
C GLN A 61 20.87 17.63 -2.10
N LEU A 62 20.76 18.39 -3.20
CA LEU A 62 20.68 17.84 -4.56
C LEU A 62 21.82 16.87 -4.90
N HIS A 63 23.05 17.21 -4.49
CA HIS A 63 24.24 16.43 -4.77
C HIS A 63 24.39 15.20 -3.86
N THR A 64 23.72 15.18 -2.71
CA THR A 64 23.79 14.11 -1.72
C THR A 64 22.61 13.14 -1.81
N LEU A 65 21.48 13.56 -2.40
CA LEU A 65 20.30 12.73 -2.54
C LEU A 65 20.53 11.57 -3.54
N PRO A 66 20.11 10.35 -3.20
CA PRO A 66 20.20 9.21 -4.11
C PRO A 66 19.28 9.40 -5.31
N ASP A 67 19.71 8.88 -6.46
CA ASP A 67 18.82 8.72 -7.60
C ASP A 67 17.79 7.63 -7.27
N ALA A 68 16.54 7.85 -7.68
CA ALA A 68 15.51 6.86 -7.55
C ALA A 68 15.89 5.63 -8.39
N LYS A 69 16.00 4.47 -7.74
CA LYS A 69 16.29 3.18 -8.38
C LYS A 69 15.15 2.21 -8.11
N PRO A 70 14.13 2.19 -8.98
CA PRO A 70 13.00 1.25 -8.90
C PRO A 70 13.48 -0.21 -8.74
N GLU A 71 13.41 -0.80 -7.54
CA GLU A 71 13.59 -2.25 -7.36
C GLU A 71 12.29 -2.98 -7.66
N ASP A 72 11.96 -3.07 -8.95
CA ASP A 72 10.67 -3.52 -9.43
C ASP A 72 10.31 -4.94 -8.99
N ASN A 73 11.28 -5.85 -8.93
CA ASN A 73 11.06 -7.24 -8.54
C ASN A 73 10.66 -7.37 -7.07
N HIS A 74 11.40 -6.72 -6.17
CA HIS A 74 11.11 -6.79 -4.73
C HIS A 74 9.77 -6.13 -4.41
N TRP A 75 9.50 -4.98 -5.03
CA TRP A 75 8.24 -4.27 -4.86
C TRP A 75 7.06 -5.11 -5.38
N THR A 76 7.17 -5.68 -6.58
CA THR A 76 6.10 -6.52 -7.17
C THR A 76 5.84 -7.74 -6.31
N LEU A 77 6.88 -8.41 -5.83
CA LEU A 77 6.75 -9.54 -4.90
C LEU A 77 6.02 -9.12 -3.62
N SER A 78 6.38 -7.97 -3.05
CA SER A 78 5.72 -7.43 -1.85
C SER A 78 4.23 -7.17 -2.07
N GLN A 79 3.86 -6.62 -3.24
CA GLN A 79 2.45 -6.42 -3.59
C GLN A 79 1.68 -7.75 -3.69
N LEU A 80 2.28 -8.78 -4.31
CA LEU A 80 1.67 -10.10 -4.41
C LEU A 80 1.49 -10.77 -3.03
N VAL A 81 2.48 -10.64 -2.15
CA VAL A 81 2.40 -11.14 -0.76
C VAL A 81 1.29 -10.43 0.00
N ASN A 82 1.20 -9.11 -0.08
CA ASN A 82 0.14 -8.32 0.56
C ASN A 82 -1.26 -8.69 0.02
N CYS A 83 -1.36 -8.94 -1.29
CA CYS A 83 -2.61 -9.39 -1.91
C CYS A 83 -3.03 -10.77 -1.37
N ARG A 84 -2.09 -11.74 -1.33
CA ARG A 84 -2.33 -13.06 -0.74
C ARG A 84 -2.82 -12.95 0.70
N ASP A 85 -2.17 -12.14 1.52
CA ASP A 85 -2.53 -12.00 2.94
C ASP A 85 -3.90 -11.37 3.13
N THR A 86 -4.26 -10.39 2.29
CA THR A 86 -5.61 -9.83 2.25
C THR A 86 -6.64 -10.88 1.87
N LEU A 87 -6.39 -11.67 0.82
CA LEU A 87 -7.31 -12.73 0.37
C LEU A 87 -7.50 -13.82 1.45
N VAL A 88 -6.45 -14.19 2.16
CA VAL A 88 -6.55 -15.16 3.28
C VAL A 88 -7.41 -14.61 4.40
N LYS A 89 -7.19 -13.35 4.83
CA LYS A 89 -8.00 -12.69 5.86
C LYS A 89 -9.46 -12.56 5.44
N ASP A 90 -9.69 -12.19 4.18
CA ASP A 90 -11.04 -12.07 3.62
C ASP A 90 -11.73 -13.43 3.55
N GLY A 91 -11.01 -14.49 3.15
CA GLY A 91 -11.54 -15.85 3.15
C GLY A 91 -11.98 -16.32 4.54
N ILE A 92 -11.20 -16.03 5.58
CA ILE A 92 -11.56 -16.31 6.97
C ILE A 92 -12.81 -15.49 7.38
N ARG A 93 -12.83 -14.18 7.08
CA ARG A 93 -13.96 -13.30 7.38
C ARG A 93 -15.25 -13.81 6.74
N LEU A 94 -15.21 -14.15 5.46
CA LEU A 94 -16.37 -14.66 4.72
C LEU A 94 -16.85 -16.00 5.28
N LYS A 95 -15.94 -16.92 5.60
CA LYS A 95 -16.30 -18.20 6.24
C LYS A 95 -16.99 -18.00 7.58
N ASN A 96 -16.49 -17.09 8.41
CA ASN A 96 -17.11 -16.78 9.70
C ASN A 96 -18.49 -16.14 9.54
N GLY A 97 -18.63 -15.18 8.61
CA GLY A 97 -19.93 -14.57 8.30
C GLY A 97 -20.94 -15.61 7.80
N LEU A 98 -20.51 -16.55 6.95
CA LEU A 98 -21.37 -17.65 6.50
C LEU A 98 -21.76 -18.58 7.66
N HIS A 99 -20.83 -18.91 8.56
CA HIS A 99 -21.13 -19.68 9.76
C HIS A 99 -22.19 -19.01 10.63
N GLU A 100 -22.11 -17.69 10.83
CA GLU A 100 -23.07 -16.93 11.63
C GLU A 100 -24.47 -16.96 11.01
N GLN A 101 -24.57 -16.67 9.72
CA GLN A 101 -25.84 -16.68 8.98
C GLN A 101 -26.50 -18.08 8.99
N LEU A 102 -25.72 -19.13 8.71
CA LEU A 102 -26.22 -20.52 8.72
C LEU A 102 -26.64 -20.97 10.11
N THR A 103 -25.98 -20.49 11.17
CA THR A 103 -26.36 -20.84 12.53
C THR A 103 -27.74 -20.28 12.89
N SER A 104 -28.11 -19.12 12.35
CA SER A 104 -29.45 -18.55 12.53
C SER A 104 -30.50 -19.23 11.62
N ALA A 105 -30.20 -19.37 10.32
CA ALA A 105 -31.18 -19.81 9.33
C ALA A 105 -31.31 -21.34 9.18
N TYR A 106 -30.23 -22.09 9.44
CA TYR A 106 -30.19 -23.54 9.24
C TYR A 106 -29.30 -24.27 10.27
N PRO A 107 -29.64 -24.26 11.57
CA PRO A 107 -28.74 -24.70 12.66
C PRO A 107 -28.22 -26.14 12.54
N SER A 108 -28.91 -27.02 11.81
CA SER A 108 -28.54 -28.42 11.59
C SER A 108 -27.43 -28.62 10.57
N TYR A 109 -26.94 -27.56 9.90
CA TYR A 109 -25.92 -27.67 8.83
C TYR A 109 -24.67 -28.46 9.23
N ARG A 110 -24.27 -28.38 10.50
CA ARG A 110 -23.09 -29.08 11.03
C ARG A 110 -23.23 -30.61 11.01
N LYS A 111 -24.44 -31.14 10.92
CA LYS A 111 -24.69 -32.59 10.79
C LYS A 111 -24.36 -33.10 9.38
N PHE A 112 -24.44 -32.23 8.38
CA PHE A 112 -24.27 -32.57 6.97
C PHE A 112 -22.91 -32.12 6.42
N PHE A 113 -22.37 -31.01 6.94
CA PHE A 113 -21.12 -30.43 6.47
C PHE A 113 -20.13 -30.24 7.62
N CYS A 114 -19.01 -30.96 7.57
CA CYS A 114 -17.87 -30.73 8.45
C CYS A 114 -17.12 -29.43 8.11
N GLU A 115 -17.09 -29.05 6.83
CA GLU A 115 -16.45 -27.84 6.33
C GLU A 115 -17.36 -27.12 5.34
N ILE A 116 -17.94 -26.00 5.78
CA ILE A 116 -18.96 -25.23 5.03
C ILE A 116 -18.43 -24.53 3.78
N ALA A 117 -17.11 -24.36 3.68
CA ALA A 117 -16.44 -23.70 2.58
C ALA A 117 -15.93 -24.67 1.50
N ARG A 118 -16.15 -25.98 1.65
CA ARG A 118 -15.83 -26.96 0.60
C ARG A 118 -16.72 -26.74 -0.62
N LYS A 119 -16.20 -27.12 -1.80
CA LYS A 119 -16.92 -27.02 -3.08
C LYS A 119 -18.31 -27.65 -3.04
N THR A 120 -18.47 -28.80 -2.38
CA THR A 120 -19.76 -29.49 -2.23
C THR A 120 -20.75 -28.71 -1.36
N ALA A 121 -20.29 -28.16 -0.22
CA ALA A 121 -21.10 -27.32 0.65
C ALA A 121 -21.48 -26.01 -0.03
N LEU A 122 -20.52 -25.33 -0.66
CA LEU A 122 -20.76 -24.11 -1.42
C LEU A 122 -21.74 -24.30 -2.58
N TYR A 123 -21.70 -25.45 -3.25
CA TYR A 123 -22.68 -25.80 -4.27
C TYR A 123 -24.09 -25.92 -3.66
N PHE A 124 -24.22 -26.60 -2.52
CA PHE A 124 -25.50 -26.71 -1.80
C PHE A 124 -26.06 -25.33 -1.44
N TRP A 125 -25.27 -24.40 -0.90
CA TRP A 125 -25.73 -23.05 -0.52
C TRP A 125 -26.14 -22.16 -1.71
N LYS A 126 -25.71 -22.50 -2.92
CA LYS A 126 -26.03 -21.73 -4.13
C LYS A 126 -27.45 -22.06 -4.67
N THR A 127 -28.01 -23.17 -4.22
CA THR A 127 -29.28 -23.73 -4.71
C THR A 127 -30.42 -23.32 -3.79
#